data_AF-A0A067MV13-F1
#
_entry.id   AF-A0A067MV13-F1
#
_cell.length_a   1.000
_cell.length_b   1.000
_cell.length_c   1.000
_cell.angle_alpha   90.00
_cell.angle_beta   90.00
_cell.angle_gamma   90.00
#
_symmetry.space_group_name_H-M   'P 1'
#
loop_
_entity.id
_entity.type
_entity.pdbx_description
1 polymer ?
#
loop_
_entity_poly.entity_id
_entity_poly.type
_entity_poly.pdbx_seq_one_letter_code
_entity_poly.pdbx_strand_id
1 'polypeptide(L)'
;MKIVIDHIQDSLYGFESDIDPRASGRPTLSRKEEQEMLDREISVMELAIRATNDYVDRTLSRLRSYRNLLAPVHLLPSELISDIFEFVERDARRRHEEPHVALAAPLIFASVSKHWRQIAMDTRNIWAYLDVSAL
;
A
#
# COMPACT_ATOMS: atom_id res chain seq x y z
N MET A 1 -17.21 7.18 -6.78
CA MET A 1 -17.03 5.71 -6.75
C MET A 1 -18.12 4.99 -7.56
N LYS A 2 -19.40 5.40 -7.46
CA LYS A 2 -20.48 4.95 -8.38
C LYS A 2 -20.09 5.03 -9.87
N ILE A 3 -19.55 6.17 -10.29
CA ILE A 3 -19.16 6.43 -11.70
C ILE A 3 -18.16 5.39 -12.26
N VAL A 4 -17.26 4.83 -11.44
CA VAL A 4 -16.27 3.86 -11.92
C VAL A 4 -16.87 2.45 -12.02
N ILE A 5 -17.79 2.10 -11.11
CA ILE A 5 -18.49 0.82 -11.12
C ILE A 5 -19.50 0.77 -12.28
N ASP A 6 -20.23 1.87 -12.49
CA ASP A 6 -21.21 1.98 -13.58
C ASP A 6 -20.50 1.88 -14.96
N HIS A 7 -19.30 2.45 -15.10
CA HIS A 7 -18.52 2.37 -16.35
C HIS A 7 -17.92 0.98 -16.62
N ILE A 8 -17.58 0.23 -15.56
CA ILE A 8 -17.11 -1.15 -15.69
C ILE A 8 -18.29 -2.08 -16.01
N GLN A 9 -19.47 -1.85 -15.45
CA GLN A 9 -20.68 -2.62 -15.77
C GLN A 9 -21.17 -2.37 -17.21
N ASP A 10 -21.13 -1.13 -17.71
CA ASP A 10 -21.46 -0.81 -19.11
C ASP A 10 -20.48 -1.47 -20.09
N SER A 11 -19.19 -1.57 -19.73
CA SER A 11 -18.18 -2.22 -20.59
C SER A 11 -18.28 -3.75 -20.61
N LEU A 12 -18.87 -4.38 -19.58
CA LEU A 12 -19.03 -5.83 -19.49
C LEU A 12 -20.33 -6.31 -20.12
N TYR A 13 -21.42 -5.52 -20.07
CA TYR A 13 -22.69 -5.86 -20.72
C TYR A 13 -22.68 -5.73 -22.24
N GLY A 14 -21.71 -5.01 -22.83
CA GLY A 14 -21.57 -4.84 -24.27
C GLY A 14 -20.81 -5.95 -25.01
N PHE A 15 -20.23 -6.93 -24.29
CA PHE A 15 -19.33 -7.94 -24.88
C PHE A 15 -20.01 -9.28 -25.20
N GLU A 16 -21.22 -9.53 -24.72
CA GLU A 16 -21.86 -10.86 -24.80
C GLU A 16 -22.99 -11.02 -25.84
N SER A 17 -23.32 -10.01 -26.66
CA SER A 17 -24.33 -10.16 -27.71
C SER A 17 -23.72 -10.11 -29.12
N ASP A 18 -23.92 -11.20 -29.87
CA ASP A 18 -23.77 -11.37 -31.32
C ASP A 18 -22.37 -11.65 -31.89
N ILE A 19 -21.75 -12.75 -31.44
CA ILE A 19 -20.87 -13.52 -32.32
C ILE A 19 -21.45 -14.92 -32.47
N ASP A 20 -22.25 -15.12 -33.52
CA ASP A 20 -22.48 -16.47 -34.05
C ASP A 20 -21.12 -17.03 -34.52
N PRO A 21 -20.57 -18.07 -33.86
CA PRO A 21 -19.24 -18.58 -34.17
C PRO A 21 -19.14 -19.18 -35.58
N ARG A 22 -20.27 -19.38 -36.28
CA ARG A 22 -20.35 -20.10 -37.56
C ARG A 22 -20.59 -19.20 -38.77
N ALA A 23 -20.84 -17.90 -38.58
CA ALA A 23 -21.22 -16.99 -39.68
C ALA A 23 -20.05 -16.28 -40.38
N SER A 24 -18.85 -16.29 -39.80
CA SER A 24 -17.66 -15.72 -40.46
C SER A 24 -16.84 -16.84 -41.09
N GLY A 25 -16.58 -16.76 -42.40
CA GLY A 25 -15.74 -17.69 -43.16
C GLY A 25 -14.28 -17.66 -42.72
N ARG A 26 -14.02 -18.05 -41.47
CA ARG A 26 -12.69 -18.24 -40.92
C ARG A 26 -12.07 -19.46 -41.57
N PRO A 27 -10.77 -19.42 -41.91
CA PRO A 27 -10.03 -20.62 -42.27
C PRO A 27 -10.29 -21.69 -41.21
N THR A 28 -10.57 -22.93 -41.60
CA THR A 28 -10.58 -24.07 -40.67
C THR A 28 -9.16 -24.25 -40.15
N LEU A 29 -8.86 -23.51 -39.09
CA LEU A 29 -7.63 -23.62 -38.34
C LEU A 29 -7.60 -25.00 -37.70
N SER A 30 -6.41 -25.59 -37.65
CA SER A 30 -6.21 -26.76 -36.82
C SER A 30 -6.53 -26.37 -35.37
N ARG A 31 -7.10 -27.31 -34.61
CA ARG A 31 -7.38 -27.13 -33.17
C ARG A 31 -6.17 -26.58 -32.39
N LYS A 32 -4.96 -26.92 -32.84
CA LYS A 32 -3.70 -26.41 -32.28
C LYS A 32 -3.49 -24.91 -32.55
N GLU A 33 -3.79 -24.44 -33.76
CA GLU A 33 -3.66 -23.03 -34.13
C GLU A 33 -4.71 -22.17 -33.43
N GLU A 34 -5.92 -22.69 -33.23
CA GLU A 34 -6.95 -22.03 -32.42
C GLU A 34 -6.53 -21.91 -30.95
N GLN A 35 -5.95 -22.95 -30.37
CA GLN A 35 -5.42 -22.92 -29.01
C GLN A 35 -4.28 -21.90 -28.87
N GLU A 36 -3.31 -21.90 -29.79
CA GLU A 36 -2.21 -20.93 -29.77
C GLU A 36 -2.71 -19.49 -29.90
N MET A 37 -3.77 -19.26 -30.67
CA MET A 37 -4.40 -17.94 -30.80
C MET A 37 -5.05 -17.50 -29.48
N LEU A 38 -5.82 -18.39 -28.84
CA LEU A 38 -6.45 -18.13 -27.56
C LEU A 38 -5.41 -17.87 -26.46
N ASP A 39 -4.34 -18.66 -26.41
CA ASP A 39 -3.26 -18.51 -25.44
C ASP A 39 -2.56 -17.15 -25.59
N ARG A 40 -2.38 -16.67 -26.83
CA ARG A 40 -1.84 -15.33 -27.09
C ARG A 40 -2.78 -14.24 -26.59
N GLU A 41 -4.08 -14.38 -26.87
CA GLU A 41 -5.07 -13.41 -26.46
C GLU A 41 -5.18 -13.34 -24.92
N ILE A 42 -5.21 -14.49 -24.25
CA ILE A 42 -5.14 -14.59 -22.79
C ILE A 42 -3.88 -13.90 -22.26
N SER A 43 -2.72 -14.19 -22.85
CA SER A 43 -1.44 -13.61 -22.44
C SER A 43 -1.43 -12.07 -22.54
N VAL A 44 -2.05 -11.52 -23.59
CA VAL A 44 -2.19 -10.08 -23.78
C VAL A 44 -3.11 -9.48 -22.72
N MET A 45 -4.26 -10.09 -22.45
CA MET A 45 -5.19 -9.62 -21.42
C MET A 45 -4.55 -9.66 -20.03
N GLU A 46 -3.85 -10.74 -19.68
CA GLU A 46 -3.13 -10.83 -18.42
C GLU A 46 -2.06 -9.74 -18.28
N LEU A 47 -1.33 -9.43 -19.35
CA LEU A 47 -0.35 -8.36 -19.35
C LEU A 47 -1.01 -6.99 -19.12
N ALA A 48 -2.16 -6.73 -19.76
CA ALA A 48 -2.92 -5.51 -19.57
C ALA A 48 -3.41 -5.37 -18.12
N ILE A 49 -3.90 -6.46 -17.51
CA ILE A 49 -4.32 -6.49 -16.10
C ILE A 49 -3.13 -6.15 -15.19
N ARG A 50 -1.98 -6.79 -15.40
CA ARG A 50 -0.76 -6.51 -14.61
C ARG A 50 -0.34 -5.05 -14.71
N ALA A 51 -0.27 -4.51 -15.93
CA ALA A 51 0.10 -3.12 -16.14
C ALA A 51 -0.89 -2.13 -15.48
N THR A 52 -2.18 -2.45 -15.52
CA THR A 52 -3.23 -1.64 -14.88
C THR A 52 -3.11 -1.67 -13.36
N ASN A 53 -2.90 -2.85 -12.78
CA ASN A 53 -2.70 -3.00 -11.34
C ASN A 53 -1.46 -2.23 -10.87
N ASP A 54 -0.34 -2.36 -11.58
CA ASP A 54 0.88 -1.61 -11.29
C ASP A 54 0.65 -0.09 -11.31
N TYR A 55 -0.11 0.40 -12.29
CA TYR A 55 -0.45 1.81 -12.40
C TYR A 55 -1.35 2.27 -11.24
N VAL A 56 -2.37 1.49 -10.89
CA VAL A 56 -3.28 1.77 -9.78
C VAL A 56 -2.51 1.80 -8.46
N ASP A 57 -1.63 0.82 -8.21
CA ASP A 57 -0.83 0.73 -6.99
C ASP A 57 0.10 1.93 -6.83
N ARG A 58 0.78 2.34 -7.92
CA ARG A 58 1.62 3.55 -7.93
C ARG A 58 0.80 4.81 -7.64
N THR A 59 -0.37 4.92 -8.27
CA THR A 59 -1.25 6.08 -8.10
C THR A 59 -1.79 6.17 -6.67
N LEU A 60 -2.29 5.06 -6.12
CA LEU A 60 -2.76 4.99 -4.73
C LEU A 60 -1.64 5.29 -3.74
N SER A 61 -0.45 4.75 -3.96
CA SER A 61 0.72 5.04 -3.13
C SER A 61 1.04 6.54 -3.12
N ARG A 62 1.07 7.18 -4.30
CA ARG A 62 1.30 8.63 -4.42
C ARG A 62 0.23 9.45 -3.70
N LEU A 63 -1.05 9.11 -3.86
CA LEU A 63 -2.14 9.80 -3.19
C LEU A 63 -2.09 9.65 -1.66
N ARG A 64 -1.78 8.45 -1.17
CA ARG A 64 -1.57 8.20 0.26
C ARG A 64 -0.39 9.00 0.80
N SER A 65 0.73 9.06 0.08
CA SER A 65 1.87 9.90 0.45
C SER A 65 1.49 11.37 0.53
N TYR A 66 0.78 11.90 -0.46
CA TYR A 66 0.32 13.29 -0.43
C TYR A 66 -0.63 13.57 0.73
N ARG A 67 -1.60 12.69 0.97
CA ARG A 67 -2.50 12.78 2.12
C ARG A 67 -1.72 12.76 3.45
N ASN A 68 -0.72 11.90 3.56
CA ASN A 68 0.10 11.83 4.75
C ASN A 68 0.89 13.12 4.96
N LEU A 69 1.44 13.75 3.92
CA LEU A 69 2.09 15.07 4.04
C LEU A 69 1.14 16.17 4.56
N LEU A 70 -0.15 16.06 4.28
CA LEU A 70 -1.17 16.98 4.81
C LEU A 70 -1.62 16.63 6.24
N ALA A 71 -1.20 15.49 6.80
CA ALA A 71 -1.57 15.14 8.16
C ALA A 71 -0.86 16.08 9.16
N PRO A 72 -1.56 16.55 10.22
CA PRO A 72 -1.01 17.53 11.17
C PRO A 72 0.34 17.14 11.77
N VAL A 73 0.58 15.84 11.92
CA VAL A 73 1.83 15.30 12.47
C VAL A 73 3.07 15.64 11.63
N HIS A 74 2.90 15.86 10.32
CA HIS A 74 4.00 16.29 9.44
C HIS A 74 4.16 17.82 9.39
N LEU A 75 3.24 18.56 10.01
CA LEU A 75 3.32 20.02 10.15
C LEU A 75 4.00 20.43 11.47
N LEU A 76 4.20 19.49 12.39
CA LEU A 76 4.94 19.74 13.61
C LEU A 76 6.44 19.82 13.28
N PRO A 77 7.15 20.86 13.76
CA PRO A 77 8.60 20.88 13.78
C PRO A 77 9.15 19.61 14.44
N SER A 78 10.31 19.17 13.99
CA SER A 78 10.94 17.93 14.47
C SER A 78 11.24 17.98 15.97
N GLU A 79 11.48 19.18 16.51
CA GLU A 79 11.67 19.47 17.93
C GLU A 79 10.43 19.10 18.74
N LEU A 80 9.23 19.48 18.29
CA LEU A 80 7.99 19.17 19.01
C LEU A 80 7.69 17.67 19.00
N ILE A 81 8.01 16.98 17.91
CA ILE A 81 7.85 15.52 17.83
C ILE A 81 8.83 14.82 18.77
N SER A 82 10.09 15.30 18.84
CA SER A 82 11.08 14.82 19.80
C SER A 82 10.62 15.01 21.25
N ASP A 83 10.10 16.20 21.58
CA ASP A 83 9.55 16.51 22.91
C ASP A 83 8.39 15.58 23.27
N ILE A 84 7.51 15.27 22.30
CA ILE A 84 6.43 14.29 22.47
C ILE A 84 6.99 12.90 22.77
N PHE A 85 8.02 12.45 22.04
CA PHE A 85 8.63 11.13 22.27
C PHE A 85 9.22 11.03 23.68
N GLU A 86 9.95 12.05 24.12
CA GLU A 86 10.51 12.09 25.47
C GLU A 86 9.42 12.15 26.55
N PHE A 87 8.34 12.90 26.29
CA PHE A 87 7.21 12.97 27.19
C PHE A 87 6.53 11.60 27.37
N VAL A 88 6.24 10.91 26.26
CA VAL A 88 5.59 9.60 26.29
C VAL A 88 6.47 8.57 26.99
N GLU A 89 7.77 8.54 26.71
CA GLU A 89 8.71 7.63 27.37
C GLU A 89 8.80 7.91 28.88
N ARG A 90 8.88 9.17 29.29
CA ARG A 90 8.89 9.57 30.70
C ARG A 90 7.59 9.19 31.42
N ASP A 91 6.46 9.37 30.76
CA ASP A 91 5.13 9.08 31.29
C ASP A 91 4.90 7.57 31.45
N ALA A 92 5.26 6.76 30.45
CA ALA A 92 5.22 5.29 30.52
C ALA A 92 6.04 4.76 31.71
N ARG A 93 7.23 5.31 31.94
CA ARG A 93 8.05 4.97 33.12
C ARG A 93 7.37 5.34 34.44
N ARG A 94 6.79 6.53 34.52
CA ARG A 94 6.11 7.02 35.74
C ARG A 94 4.90 6.18 36.11
N ARG A 95 4.17 5.68 35.10
CA ARG A 95 2.98 4.85 35.30
C ARG A 95 3.29 3.39 35.63
N HIS A 96 4.56 2.99 35.67
CA HIS A 96 4.96 1.58 35.81
C HIS A 96 4.22 0.69 34.80
N GLU A 97 4.03 1.19 33.58
CA GLU A 97 3.42 0.39 32.51
C GLU A 97 4.24 -0.89 32.31
N GLU A 98 3.56 -1.99 31.99
CA GLU A 98 4.16 -3.31 31.73
C GLU A 98 5.47 -3.15 30.94
N PRO A 99 6.60 -3.75 31.38
CA PRO A 99 7.93 -3.49 30.81
C PRO A 99 7.96 -3.58 29.28
N HIS A 100 7.17 -4.49 28.71
CA HIS A 100 7.05 -4.70 27.27
C HIS A 100 6.52 -3.48 26.48
N VAL A 101 5.69 -2.63 27.09
CA VAL A 101 5.15 -1.41 26.46
C VAL A 101 6.16 -0.27 26.50
N ALA A 102 6.85 -0.11 27.64
CA ALA A 102 7.88 0.92 27.83
C ALA A 102 9.13 0.64 26.98
N LEU A 103 9.55 -0.63 26.90
CA LEU A 103 10.74 -1.05 26.13
C LEU A 103 10.54 -0.98 24.61
N ALA A 104 9.30 -1.05 24.14
CA ALA A 104 8.97 -0.99 22.71
C ALA A 104 8.73 0.44 22.19
N ALA A 105 8.59 1.46 23.04
CA ALA A 105 8.17 2.79 22.60
C ALA A 105 9.08 3.40 21.50
N PRO A 106 10.42 3.37 21.60
CA PRO A 106 11.30 3.86 20.53
C PRO A 106 11.15 3.08 19.22
N LEU A 107 10.94 1.77 19.31
CA LEU A 107 10.69 0.90 18.15
C LEU A 107 9.32 1.21 17.51
N ILE A 108 8.30 1.45 18.34
CA ILE A 108 6.97 1.86 17.91
C ILE A 108 7.07 3.19 17.15
N PHE A 109 7.75 4.20 17.71
CA PHE A 109 7.94 5.49 17.03
C PHE A 109 8.67 5.32 15.68
N ALA A 110 9.73 4.53 15.63
CA ALA A 110 10.50 4.24 14.42
C ALA A 110 9.73 3.43 13.35
N SER A 111 8.64 2.77 13.74
CA SER A 111 7.78 2.00 12.84
C SER A 111 6.73 2.85 12.11
N VAL A 112 6.36 4.02 12.65
CA VAL A 112 5.25 4.85 12.14
C VAL A 112 5.53 5.41 10.74
N SER A 113 6.68 6.05 10.55
CA SER A 113 7.05 6.64 9.26
C SER A 113 8.57 6.82 9.12
N LYS A 114 9.05 7.06 7.89
CA LYS A 114 10.46 7.41 7.65
C LYS A 114 10.89 8.67 8.41
N HIS A 115 9.99 9.65 8.52
CA HIS A 115 10.26 10.91 9.23
C HIS A 115 10.35 10.70 10.75
N TRP A 116 9.38 9.98 11.32
CA TRP A 116 9.39 9.62 12.74
C TRP A 116 10.59 8.76 13.12
N ARG A 117 11.01 7.86 12.23
CA ARG A 117 12.21 7.07 12.41
C ARG A 117 13.46 7.94 12.49
N GLN A 118 13.60 8.92 11.60
CA GLN A 118 14.75 9.82 11.63
C GLN A 118 14.78 10.59 12.96
N ILE A 119 13.65 11.18 13.35
CA ILE A 119 13.54 11.93 14.62
C ILE A 119 13.84 11.00 15.80
N ALA A 120 13.24 9.81 15.85
CA ALA A 120 13.48 8.85 16.93
C ALA A 120 14.96 8.48 17.04
N MET A 121 15.67 8.28 15.93
CA MET A 121 17.11 8.00 15.93
C MET A 121 17.94 9.19 16.41
N ASP A 122 17.49 10.42 16.12
CA ASP A 122 18.17 11.65 16.55
C ASP A 122 17.89 11.97 18.04
N THR A 123 16.74 11.57 18.58
CA THR A 123 16.37 11.74 19.99
C THR A 123 17.01 10.65 20.86
N ARG A 124 18.29 10.78 21.20
CA ARG A 124 19.04 9.76 21.98
C ARG A 124 18.41 9.37 23.32
N ASN A 125 17.71 10.29 23.98
CA ASN A 125 17.18 10.11 25.33
C ASN A 125 16.13 8.99 25.42
N ILE A 126 15.38 8.73 24.35
CA ILE A 126 14.36 7.67 24.35
C ILE A 126 14.99 6.27 24.23
N TRP A 127 16.25 6.16 23.79
CA TRP A 127 16.97 4.89 23.66
C TRP A 127 17.80 4.52 24.89
N ALA A 128 18.02 5.47 25.81
CA ALA A 128 18.92 5.32 26.95
C ALA A 128 18.52 4.19 27.91
N TYR A 129 17.29 3.69 27.81
CA TYR A 129 16.72 2.70 28.71
C TYR A 129 16.21 1.45 27.97
N LEU A 130 16.63 1.23 26.71
CA LEU A 130 16.37 -0.05 26.06
C LEU A 130 17.14 -1.16 26.76
N ASP A 131 16.41 -2.08 27.36
CA ASP A 131 16.92 -3.36 27.80
C ASP A 131 16.87 -4.37 26.65
N VAL A 132 18.03 -4.66 26.06
CA VAL A 132 18.19 -5.61 24.95
C VAL A 132 17.98 -7.06 25.43
N SER A 133 17.99 -7.32 26.74
CA SER A 133 17.76 -8.66 27.29
C SER A 133 16.28 -9.08 27.32
N ALA A 134 15.37 -8.15 27.05
CA ALA A 134 13.93 -8.35 27.01
C ALA A 134 13.35 -8.45 25.57
N LEU A 135 14.22 -8.43 24.55
CA LEU A 135 13.89 -8.56 23.13
C LEU A 135 14.02 -10.00 22.62
#